data_AF-A0AA39RRX4-F1
#
_entry.id   AF-A0AA39RRX4-F1
#
_cell.length_a   1.000
_cell.length_b   1.000
_cell.length_c   1.000
_cell.angle_alpha   90.00
_cell.angle_beta   90.00
_cell.angle_gamma   90.00
#
_symmetry.space_group_name_H-M   'P 1'
#
loop_
_entity.id
_entity.type
_entity.pdbx_description
1 polymer ?
#
loop_
_entity_poly.entity_id
_entity_poly.type
_entity_poly.pdbx_seq_one_letter_code
_entity_poly.pdbx_strand_id
1 'polypeptide(L)'
;MATTSSFFSSFGEDFGESENNYPETAPVTYSNPVPELGNSVGECNVFEGGWIRDENYPLYNASLCPFAEGGFNCLANGRKDRGYTNWKWKPKNCDIPRFNAREILEKLRGKRVVFVGDSLSRTQWESVICMLMTGVDDKKSVYEVNGNQITKRIRFLGVQFSSFNLRIDFYRSVFLVKPGPVPRHSPKRVKSTLKLDKLDDISKEWIDTDVLIFNSGHWWTRSKLFEMGCYFQVGGSLKLGMPTTTAFRAALDTWASWVETMINTNRTRVFFRTFESSHWSGRNRNSCKVTRQPSSESRGRDRSPISDMIIKVVKRMAVPVTVMHVTPMGAFRGDAHVGTWSDNPSVPDCSHWCLPGVPDTWNEILFSFLLSKNGTPL
;
A
#
# COMPACT_ATOMS: atom_id res chain seq x y z
N MET A 1 -19.95 36.37 0.11
CA MET A 1 -19.73 35.21 1.00
C MET A 1 -20.73 34.15 0.62
N ALA A 2 -20.28 33.07 0.00
CA ALA A 2 -21.14 31.95 -0.35
C ALA A 2 -20.37 30.65 -0.11
N THR A 3 -20.96 29.85 0.75
CA THR A 3 -20.58 28.52 1.24
C THR A 3 -20.56 27.49 0.11
N THR A 4 -19.50 26.67 0.02
CA THR A 4 -19.53 25.41 -0.74
C THR A 4 -19.57 24.24 0.24
N SER A 5 -20.78 23.74 0.48
CA SER A 5 -21.04 22.48 1.18
C SER A 5 -21.14 21.33 0.17
N SER A 6 -20.58 20.18 0.57
CA SER A 6 -20.95 18.79 0.28
C SER A 6 -21.69 18.45 -1.02
N PHE A 7 -21.18 17.54 -1.84
CA PHE A 7 -22.03 16.55 -2.53
C PHE A 7 -21.22 15.28 -2.86
N PHE A 8 -21.36 14.26 -2.02
CA PHE A 8 -21.21 12.85 -2.40
C PHE A 8 -22.62 12.26 -2.36
N SER A 9 -23.13 11.79 -3.49
CA SER A 9 -24.29 10.91 -3.53
C SER A 9 -24.31 10.16 -4.85
N SER A 10 -24.37 8.83 -4.74
CA SER A 10 -25.08 7.84 -5.58
C SER A 10 -24.96 7.91 -7.10
N PHE A 11 -24.67 6.79 -7.76
CA PHE A 11 -25.65 6.06 -8.60
C PHE A 11 -25.03 4.81 -9.26
N GLY A 12 -25.85 3.74 -9.36
CA GLY A 12 -25.66 2.60 -10.26
C GLY A 12 -25.76 3.04 -11.73
N GLU A 13 -25.24 2.32 -12.72
CA GLU A 13 -25.84 1.09 -13.28
C GLU A 13 -24.89 0.41 -14.29
N ASP A 14 -25.18 -0.87 -14.52
CA ASP A 14 -24.93 -1.78 -15.66
C ASP A 14 -23.74 -1.63 -16.61
N PHE A 15 -22.86 -2.63 -16.56
CA PHE A 15 -22.35 -3.30 -17.75
C PHE A 15 -22.40 -4.83 -17.54
N GLY A 16 -22.87 -5.57 -18.54
CA GLY A 16 -22.84 -7.03 -18.59
C GLY A 16 -21.50 -7.52 -19.17
N GLU A 17 -20.97 -8.60 -18.63
CA GLU A 17 -19.85 -9.33 -19.22
C GLU A 17 -20.31 -10.71 -19.68
N SER A 18 -20.01 -11.00 -20.94
CA SER A 18 -20.18 -12.26 -21.63
C SER A 18 -19.11 -13.27 -21.18
N GLU A 19 -19.57 -14.44 -20.74
CA GLU A 19 -18.75 -15.61 -20.42
C GLU A 19 -18.09 -16.20 -21.68
N ASN A 20 -16.80 -16.54 -21.61
CA ASN A 20 -16.15 -17.44 -22.56
C ASN A 20 -15.61 -18.65 -21.79
N ASN A 21 -16.29 -19.78 -21.97
CA ASN A 21 -15.92 -21.12 -21.52
C ASN A 21 -14.71 -21.64 -22.30
N TYR A 22 -13.72 -22.20 -21.60
CA TYR A 22 -12.77 -23.16 -22.17
C TYR A 22 -12.78 -24.45 -21.33
N PRO A 23 -12.76 -25.64 -21.97
CA PRO A 23 -13.03 -26.91 -21.32
C PRO A 23 -11.85 -27.46 -20.52
N GLU A 24 -12.22 -28.11 -19.43
CA GLU A 24 -11.41 -28.82 -18.43
C GLU A 24 -10.86 -30.13 -19.03
N THR A 25 -9.54 -30.33 -18.97
CA THR A 25 -8.89 -31.60 -19.34
C THR A 25 -8.38 -32.34 -18.11
N ALA A 26 -8.67 -33.64 -18.07
CA ALA A 26 -8.47 -34.56 -16.95
C ALA A 26 -6.99 -34.85 -16.61
N PRO A 27 -6.67 -35.24 -15.36
CA PRO A 27 -5.30 -35.50 -14.94
C PRO A 27 -4.84 -36.92 -15.29
N VAL A 28 -3.62 -37.02 -15.82
CA VAL A 28 -2.91 -38.28 -16.07
C VAL A 28 -2.00 -38.58 -14.88
N THR A 29 -2.18 -39.74 -14.27
CA THR A 29 -1.37 -40.28 -13.16
C THR A 29 -0.14 -41.01 -13.68
N TYR A 30 1.04 -40.65 -13.19
CA TYR A 30 2.26 -41.47 -13.26
C TYR A 30 2.80 -41.69 -11.85
N SER A 31 3.10 -42.96 -11.53
CA SER A 31 3.54 -43.44 -10.23
C SER A 31 5.06 -43.69 -10.18
N ASN A 32 5.68 -43.17 -9.10
CA ASN A 32 6.93 -43.56 -8.41
C ASN A 32 8.28 -43.35 -9.14
N PRO A 33 9.43 -43.18 -8.43
CA PRO A 33 9.70 -43.48 -7.01
C PRO A 33 10.33 -42.32 -6.17
N VAL A 34 10.35 -42.53 -4.86
CA VAL A 34 10.99 -41.70 -3.82
C VAL A 34 12.50 -41.55 -4.08
N PRO A 35 13.05 -40.33 -3.98
CA PRO A 35 14.43 -40.13 -3.53
C PRO A 35 14.47 -39.39 -2.20
N GLU A 36 15.42 -39.86 -1.41
CA GLU A 36 15.82 -39.49 -0.07
C GLU A 36 15.92 -37.98 0.21
N LEU A 37 15.70 -37.66 1.49
CA LEU A 37 15.72 -36.37 2.16
C LEU A 37 17.03 -35.60 1.93
N GLY A 38 17.16 -34.96 0.76
CA GLY A 38 18.13 -33.92 0.48
C GLY A 38 17.61 -32.58 0.99
N ASN A 39 18.29 -32.03 1.99
CA ASN A 39 18.03 -30.73 2.60
C ASN A 39 18.21 -29.61 1.56
N SER A 40 17.19 -29.31 0.76
CA SER A 40 17.06 -28.03 0.08
C SER A 40 16.10 -27.18 0.91
N VAL A 41 16.65 -26.38 1.81
CA VAL A 41 15.88 -25.30 2.46
C VAL A 41 15.53 -24.33 1.34
N GLY A 42 14.33 -24.49 0.78
CA GLY A 42 13.81 -23.59 -0.24
C GLY A 42 13.88 -22.15 0.28
N GLU A 43 14.26 -21.22 -0.59
CA GLU A 43 14.32 -19.79 -0.29
C GLU A 43 12.99 -19.32 0.36
N CYS A 44 13.08 -18.70 1.53
CA CYS A 44 11.92 -18.28 2.31
C CYS A 44 11.14 -17.17 1.58
N ASN A 45 9.98 -17.49 1.01
CA ASN A 45 9.05 -16.49 0.52
C ASN A 45 8.11 -16.02 1.64
N VAL A 46 8.48 -14.94 2.32
CA VAL A 46 7.68 -14.35 3.42
C VAL A 46 6.29 -13.86 3.01
N PHE A 47 6.03 -13.70 1.70
CA PHE A 47 4.73 -13.28 1.17
C PHE A 47 3.77 -14.44 0.91
N GLU A 48 4.23 -15.69 1.07
CA GLU A 48 3.40 -16.90 0.95
C GLU A 48 3.20 -17.56 2.31
N GLY A 49 1.94 -17.63 2.74
CA GLY A 49 1.62 -17.99 4.12
C GLY A 49 0.12 -17.98 4.38
N GLY A 50 -0.22 -17.93 5.66
CA GLY A 50 -1.59 -17.83 6.13
C GLY A 50 -1.70 -16.96 7.37
N TRP A 51 -2.91 -16.48 7.62
CA TRP A 51 -3.23 -15.77 8.85
C TRP A 51 -3.49 -16.77 9.98
N ILE A 52 -2.79 -16.59 11.09
CA ILE A 52 -2.97 -17.36 12.32
C ILE A 52 -3.34 -16.42 13.47
N ARG A 53 -4.02 -16.93 14.48
CA ARG A 53 -4.28 -16.15 15.69
C ARG A 53 -3.03 -16.04 16.55
N ASP A 54 -2.84 -14.87 17.16
CA ASP A 54 -1.78 -14.61 18.12
C ASP A 54 -2.32 -13.69 19.22
N GLU A 55 -2.23 -14.15 20.46
CA GLU A 55 -2.75 -13.42 21.63
C GLU A 55 -1.88 -12.23 22.03
N ASN A 56 -0.64 -12.15 21.53
CA ASN A 56 0.25 -11.02 21.77
C ASN A 56 -0.06 -9.81 20.87
N TYR A 57 -1.05 -9.91 19.99
CA TYR A 57 -1.51 -8.80 19.16
C TYR A 57 -2.75 -8.11 19.78
N PRO A 58 -2.95 -6.80 19.52
CA PRO A 58 -2.14 -5.93 18.66
C PRO A 58 -0.83 -5.48 19.28
N LEU A 59 0.12 -5.05 18.44
CA LEU A 59 1.46 -4.61 18.85
C LEU A 59 1.47 -3.24 19.56
N TYR A 60 0.39 -2.47 19.44
CA TYR A 60 0.23 -1.16 20.07
C TYR A 60 -1.24 -0.78 20.20
N ASN A 61 -1.52 0.25 21.01
CA ASN A 61 -2.85 0.87 21.10
C ASN A 61 -2.86 2.16 20.26
N ALA A 62 -3.61 2.17 19.16
CA ALA A 62 -3.68 3.33 18.26
C ALA A 62 -4.20 4.60 18.95
N SER A 63 -5.04 4.48 19.98
CA SER A 63 -5.53 5.64 20.74
C SER A 63 -4.46 6.34 21.58
N LEU A 64 -3.31 5.68 21.79
CA LEU A 64 -2.15 6.27 22.48
C LEU A 64 -1.12 6.84 21.49
N CYS A 65 -1.35 6.71 20.18
CA CYS A 65 -0.46 7.20 19.14
C CYS A 65 -1.03 8.51 18.54
N PRO A 66 -0.40 9.67 18.76
CA PRO A 66 -0.90 10.95 18.24
C PRO A 66 -0.80 11.08 16.72
N PHE A 67 -0.07 10.18 16.05
CA PHE A 67 0.10 10.17 14.60
C PHE A 67 -0.88 9.23 13.87
N ALA A 68 -1.68 8.43 14.59
CA ALA A 68 -2.77 7.69 13.99
C ALA A 68 -3.93 8.66 13.70
N GLU A 69 -4.25 8.89 12.43
CA GLU A 69 -5.40 9.70 12.05
C GLU A 69 -6.68 9.08 12.61
N GLY A 70 -7.53 9.93 13.21
CA GLY A 70 -8.77 9.47 13.84
C GLY A 70 -9.62 8.58 12.93
N GLY A 71 -9.64 8.85 11.61
CA GLY A 71 -10.38 8.05 10.64
C GLY A 71 -9.94 6.58 10.50
N PHE A 72 -8.73 6.22 10.94
CA PHE A 72 -8.23 4.84 10.94
C PHE A 72 -8.30 4.17 12.31
N ASN A 73 -8.53 4.92 13.39
CA ASN A 73 -8.69 4.38 14.74
C ASN A 73 -10.12 3.86 14.97
N CYS A 74 -10.43 2.70 14.38
CA CYS A 74 -11.77 2.13 14.39
C CYS A 74 -12.31 1.88 15.81
N LEU A 75 -11.46 1.49 16.76
CA LEU A 75 -11.87 1.25 18.14
C LEU A 75 -12.32 2.56 18.82
N ALA A 76 -11.59 3.66 18.61
CA ALA A 76 -12.01 4.99 19.08
C ALA A 76 -13.30 5.47 18.40
N ASN A 77 -13.54 5.07 17.15
CA ASN A 77 -14.77 5.36 16.40
C ASN A 77 -15.91 4.35 16.67
N GLY A 78 -15.88 3.66 17.80
CA GLY A 78 -17.01 2.85 18.28
C GLY A 78 -17.06 1.41 17.74
N ARG A 79 -16.01 0.91 17.08
CA ARG A 79 -15.90 -0.51 16.75
C ARG A 79 -15.79 -1.34 18.03
N LYS A 80 -16.71 -2.28 18.21
CA LYS A 80 -16.80 -3.11 19.43
C LYS A 80 -16.03 -4.43 19.33
N ASP A 81 -15.95 -5.01 18.13
CA ASP A 81 -15.21 -6.26 17.93
C ASP A 81 -13.70 -5.99 17.87
N ARG A 82 -12.95 -6.73 18.68
CA ARG A 82 -11.48 -6.64 18.75
C ARG A 82 -10.77 -7.79 18.03
N GLY A 83 -11.51 -8.84 17.63
CA GLY A 83 -10.90 -10.05 17.08
C GLY A 83 -10.09 -9.83 15.80
N TYR A 84 -10.35 -8.77 15.02
CA TYR A 84 -9.61 -8.45 13.80
C TYR A 84 -8.15 -8.04 14.07
N THR A 85 -7.82 -7.58 15.29
CA THR A 85 -6.45 -7.16 15.62
C THR A 85 -5.54 -8.33 15.97
N ASN A 86 -6.10 -9.51 16.29
CA ASN A 86 -5.37 -10.65 16.87
C ASN A 86 -4.85 -11.65 15.83
N TRP A 87 -4.52 -11.16 14.63
CA TRP A 87 -4.08 -11.98 13.51
C TRP A 87 -2.66 -11.65 13.13
N LYS A 88 -1.81 -12.68 13.13
CA LYS A 88 -0.42 -12.65 12.67
C LYS A 88 -0.31 -13.38 11.33
N TRP A 89 0.50 -12.87 10.42
CA TRP A 89 0.87 -13.60 9.22
C TRP A 89 2.00 -14.59 9.52
N LYS A 90 1.82 -15.85 9.11
CA LYS A 90 2.82 -16.91 9.21
C LYS A 90 3.20 -17.38 7.80
N PRO A 91 4.43 -17.13 7.33
CA PRO A 91 4.92 -17.73 6.10
C PRO A 91 4.93 -19.26 6.17
N LYS A 92 4.87 -19.94 5.03
CA LYS A 92 4.80 -21.42 4.99
C LYS A 92 6.07 -22.10 5.50
N ASN A 93 7.23 -21.60 5.09
CA ASN A 93 8.50 -22.31 5.21
C ASN A 93 9.53 -21.60 6.12
N CYS A 94 9.11 -20.56 6.83
CA CYS A 94 9.97 -19.71 7.64
C CYS A 94 9.15 -18.85 8.61
N ASP A 95 9.85 -18.16 9.51
CA ASP A 95 9.25 -17.29 10.52
C ASP A 95 9.69 -15.84 10.33
N ILE A 96 8.75 -14.91 10.49
CA ILE A 96 9.08 -13.48 10.58
C ILE A 96 9.57 -13.20 12.01
N PRO A 97 10.75 -12.57 12.18
CA PRO A 97 11.25 -12.16 13.49
C PRO A 97 10.20 -11.37 14.27
N ARG A 98 10.11 -11.62 15.58
CA ARG A 98 9.19 -10.89 16.44
C ARG A 98 9.53 -9.39 16.41
N PHE A 99 8.50 -8.56 16.27
CA PHE A 99 8.65 -7.12 16.31
C PHE A 99 9.28 -6.66 17.64
N ASN A 100 10.39 -5.94 17.54
CA ASN A 100 11.04 -5.25 18.65
C ASN A 100 11.29 -3.79 18.25
N ALA A 101 10.48 -2.88 18.79
CA ALA A 101 10.56 -1.47 18.45
C ALA A 101 11.95 -0.86 18.71
N ARG A 102 12.60 -1.22 19.84
CA ARG A 102 13.91 -0.66 20.19
C ARG A 102 14.99 -1.12 19.23
N GLU A 103 15.01 -2.42 18.90
CA GLU A 103 15.97 -2.97 17.94
C GLU A 103 15.84 -2.29 16.57
N ILE A 104 14.61 -2.11 16.08
CA ILE A 104 14.36 -1.46 14.79
C ILE A 104 14.75 0.02 14.84
N LEU A 105 14.41 0.72 15.92
CA LEU A 105 14.82 2.12 16.12
C LEU A 105 16.34 2.29 16.11
N GLU A 106 17.07 1.38 16.78
CA GLU A 106 18.54 1.39 16.76
C GLU A 106 19.09 1.05 15.36
N LYS A 107 18.50 0.09 14.66
CA LYS A 107 18.88 -0.26 13.28
C LYS A 107 18.67 0.91 12.31
N LEU A 108 17.64 1.70 12.54
CA LEU A 108 17.26 2.87 11.76
C LEU A 108 17.87 4.18 12.29
N ARG A 109 18.74 4.12 13.30
CA ARG A 109 19.37 5.31 13.87
C ARG A 109 20.13 6.09 12.80
N GLY A 110 19.89 7.40 12.74
CA GLY A 110 20.52 8.29 11.76
C GLY A 110 20.02 8.11 10.32
N LYS A 111 18.95 7.33 10.10
CA LYS A 111 18.42 7.05 8.76
C LYS A 111 17.20 7.89 8.42
N ARG A 112 16.96 8.01 7.12
CA ARG A 112 15.72 8.54 6.56
C ARG A 112 14.95 7.41 5.85
N VAL A 113 13.67 7.27 6.19
CA VAL A 113 12.74 6.31 5.58
C VAL A 113 11.63 7.10 4.92
N VAL A 114 11.34 6.84 3.65
CA VAL A 114 10.39 7.62 2.86
C VAL A 114 9.34 6.71 2.24
N PHE A 115 8.07 6.99 2.55
CA PHE A 115 6.90 6.39 1.92
C PHE A 115 6.37 7.32 0.82
N VAL A 116 6.12 6.78 -0.36
CA VAL A 116 5.62 7.54 -1.51
C VAL A 116 4.43 6.82 -2.13
N GLY A 117 3.30 7.50 -2.25
CA GLY A 117 2.17 6.95 -2.99
C GLY A 117 0.83 7.57 -2.63
N ASP A 118 -0.19 6.71 -2.59
CA ASP A 118 -1.56 7.10 -2.28
C ASP A 118 -1.87 7.04 -0.77
N SER A 119 -3.15 7.16 -0.42
CA SER A 119 -3.60 7.17 0.97
C SER A 119 -3.33 5.86 1.72
N LEU A 120 -3.14 4.73 1.01
CA LEU A 120 -2.80 3.45 1.62
C LEU A 120 -1.32 3.41 2.02
N SER A 121 -0.44 4.11 1.30
CA SER A 121 0.94 4.35 1.76
C SER A 121 0.95 5.16 3.05
N ARG A 122 0.08 6.18 3.15
CA ARG A 122 -0.06 6.96 4.38
C ARG A 122 -0.50 6.10 5.57
N THR A 123 -1.51 5.24 5.40
CA THR A 123 -1.94 4.33 6.48
C THR A 123 -0.81 3.42 6.96
N GLN A 124 0.05 2.93 6.05
CA GLN A 124 1.23 2.15 6.45
C GLN A 124 2.28 3.00 7.16
N TRP A 125 2.51 4.23 6.71
CA TRP A 125 3.40 5.20 7.36
C TRP A 125 2.94 5.53 8.79
N GLU A 126 1.65 5.76 9.00
CA GLU A 126 1.07 5.97 10.34
C GLU A 126 1.27 4.73 11.23
N SER A 127 1.04 3.54 10.69
CA SER A 127 1.31 2.27 11.38
C SER A 127 2.77 2.13 11.81
N VAL A 128 3.74 2.40 10.92
CA VAL A 128 5.18 2.36 11.27
C VAL A 128 5.47 3.25 12.46
N ILE A 129 4.99 4.50 12.42
CA ILE A 129 5.25 5.46 13.48
C ILE A 129 4.69 4.96 14.81
N CYS A 130 3.42 4.52 14.81
CA CYS A 130 2.78 4.03 16.03
C CYS A 130 3.43 2.76 16.59
N MET A 131 3.85 1.84 15.74
CA MET A 131 4.61 0.66 16.13
C MET A 131 5.93 1.06 16.81
N LEU A 132 6.72 1.92 16.17
CA LEU A 132 8.03 2.33 16.69
C LEU A 132 7.92 3.19 17.94
N MET A 133 6.86 4.00 18.07
CA MET A 133 6.61 4.79 19.26
C MET A 133 6.59 3.93 20.52
N THR A 134 6.22 2.64 20.47
CA THR A 134 6.24 1.75 21.64
C THR A 134 7.62 1.59 22.28
N GLY A 135 8.70 1.71 21.49
CA GLY A 135 10.10 1.58 21.95
C GLY A 135 10.81 2.88 22.31
N VAL A 136 10.09 4.01 22.33
CA VAL A 136 10.64 5.33 22.68
C VAL A 136 10.35 5.65 24.15
N ASP A 137 11.38 6.02 24.93
CA ASP A 137 11.21 6.35 26.34
C ASP A 137 10.52 7.71 26.53
N ASP A 138 11.10 8.77 25.95
CA ASP A 138 10.49 10.10 25.92
C ASP A 138 9.63 10.30 24.66
N LYS A 139 8.30 10.13 24.80
CA LYS A 139 7.37 10.32 23.68
C LYS A 139 7.39 11.75 23.11
N LYS A 140 7.83 12.76 23.88
CA LYS A 140 7.97 14.15 23.38
C LYS A 140 9.11 14.30 22.38
N SER A 141 10.04 13.34 22.36
CA SER A 141 11.11 13.26 21.36
C SER A 141 10.59 12.83 19.97
N VAL A 142 9.28 12.59 19.82
CA VAL A 142 8.65 12.24 18.54
C VAL A 142 7.68 13.33 18.13
N TYR A 143 7.93 13.98 16.99
CA TYR A 143 7.14 15.13 16.53
C TYR A 143 7.09 15.24 15.01
N GLU A 144 6.04 15.87 14.48
CA GLU A 144 5.96 16.22 13.06
C GLU A 144 6.87 17.43 12.79
N VAL A 145 7.72 17.33 11.77
CA VAL A 145 8.86 18.25 11.53
C VAL A 145 8.44 19.69 11.24
N ASN A 146 7.21 19.91 10.78
CA ASN A 146 6.65 21.23 10.46
C ASN A 146 5.52 21.64 11.43
N GLY A 147 5.22 20.84 12.45
CA GLY A 147 4.06 21.04 13.33
C GLY A 147 2.71 20.91 12.61
N ASN A 148 2.66 20.27 11.45
CA ASN A 148 1.43 20.10 10.68
C ASN A 148 0.48 19.11 11.36
N GLN A 149 -0.82 19.42 11.30
CA GLN A 149 -1.85 18.41 11.56
C GLN A 149 -1.92 17.42 10.39
N ILE A 150 -2.04 16.13 10.71
CA ILE A 150 -2.23 15.08 9.71
C ILE A 150 -3.61 15.26 9.08
N THR A 151 -3.65 15.52 7.77
CA THR A 151 -4.90 15.66 7.02
C THR A 151 -4.88 14.84 5.73
N LYS A 152 -6.06 14.50 5.22
CA LYS A 152 -6.27 13.67 4.00
C LYS A 152 -5.66 14.25 2.72
N ARG A 153 -5.33 15.55 2.68
CA ARG A 153 -4.88 16.26 1.47
C ARG A 153 -3.42 16.70 1.52
N ILE A 154 -2.76 16.51 2.66
CA ILE A 154 -1.39 17.00 2.82
C ILE A 154 -0.44 16.29 1.82
N ARG A 155 0.44 17.08 1.20
CA ARG A 155 1.39 16.59 0.20
C ARG A 155 2.63 15.95 0.82
N PHE A 156 3.02 16.41 2.01
CA PHE A 156 4.19 15.96 2.73
C PHE A 156 3.93 15.93 4.24
N LEU A 157 4.30 14.85 4.90
CA LEU A 157 4.38 14.72 6.35
C LEU A 157 5.73 14.13 6.71
N GLY A 158 6.40 14.66 7.73
CA GLY A 158 7.64 14.06 8.23
C GLY A 158 7.57 13.93 9.74
N VAL A 159 7.86 12.74 10.28
CA VAL A 159 7.95 12.53 11.73
C VAL A 159 9.39 12.25 12.11
N GLN A 160 9.89 13.04 13.06
CA GLN A 160 11.21 12.92 13.63
C GLN A 160 11.17 12.15 14.93
N PHE A 161 11.97 11.10 15.05
CA PHE A 161 12.33 10.43 16.30
C PHE A 161 13.70 10.98 16.72
N SER A 162 13.72 12.09 17.48
CA SER A 162 14.97 12.82 17.74
C SER A 162 15.98 12.03 18.56
N SER A 163 15.53 11.23 19.54
CA SER A 163 16.38 10.32 20.33
C SER A 163 17.13 9.28 19.49
N PHE A 164 16.68 9.02 18.26
CA PHE A 164 17.29 8.07 17.32
C PHE A 164 17.85 8.75 16.07
N ASN A 165 17.74 10.09 15.96
CA ASN A 165 18.03 10.81 14.72
C ASN A 165 17.40 10.12 13.49
N LEU A 166 16.19 9.56 13.64
CA LEU A 166 15.47 8.84 12.59
C LEU A 166 14.34 9.73 12.08
N ARG A 167 14.25 9.88 10.76
CA ARG A 167 13.17 10.60 10.10
C ARG A 167 12.35 9.67 9.22
N ILE A 168 11.02 9.70 9.40
CA ILE A 168 10.07 8.90 8.62
C ILE A 168 9.11 9.83 7.90
N ASP A 169 9.25 9.88 6.58
CA ASP A 169 8.54 10.81 5.71
C ASP A 169 7.46 10.11 4.90
N PHE A 170 6.37 10.83 4.60
CA PHE A 170 5.35 10.45 3.64
C PHE A 170 5.19 11.55 2.59
N TYR A 171 5.26 11.17 1.32
CA TYR A 171 4.95 12.03 0.18
C TYR A 171 3.74 11.50 -0.58
N ARG A 172 2.72 12.33 -0.69
CA ARG A 172 1.52 12.01 -1.45
C ARG A 172 1.78 12.19 -2.94
N SER A 173 2.09 11.10 -3.63
CA SER A 173 2.17 11.01 -5.09
C SER A 173 1.34 9.83 -5.59
N VAL A 174 0.02 10.04 -5.61
CA VAL A 174 -0.99 9.00 -5.86
C VAL A 174 -0.73 8.18 -7.12
N PHE A 175 -0.36 8.85 -8.20
CA PHE A 175 -0.12 8.24 -9.50
C PHE A 175 1.37 8.08 -9.81
N LEU A 176 2.27 8.49 -8.91
CA LEU A 176 3.73 8.63 -9.06
C LEU A 176 4.18 9.64 -10.14
N VAL A 177 3.43 9.74 -11.24
CA VAL A 177 3.68 10.65 -12.36
C VAL A 177 3.09 12.04 -12.15
N LYS A 178 3.64 12.99 -12.90
CA LYS A 178 3.35 14.42 -12.78
C LYS A 178 1.92 14.76 -13.22
N PRO A 179 1.12 15.43 -12.37
CA PRO A 179 -0.08 16.13 -12.83
C PRO A 179 0.29 17.24 -13.81
N GLY A 180 -0.41 17.29 -14.94
CA GLY A 180 -0.16 18.24 -16.03
C GLY A 180 -1.32 19.20 -16.27
N PRO A 181 -1.03 20.42 -16.77
CA PRO A 181 -2.08 21.33 -17.23
C PRO A 181 -2.81 20.73 -18.43
N VAL A 182 -4.07 21.14 -18.62
CA VAL A 182 -4.87 20.73 -19.78
C VAL A 182 -4.28 21.38 -21.06
N PRO A 183 -4.01 20.62 -22.13
CA PRO A 183 -3.49 21.19 -23.37
C PRO A 183 -4.49 22.15 -24.01
N ARG A 184 -3.99 23.13 -24.77
CA ARG A 184 -4.85 24.03 -25.55
C ARG A 184 -5.72 23.20 -26.51
N HIS A 185 -6.95 23.67 -26.74
CA HIS A 185 -7.96 23.00 -27.58
C HIS A 185 -8.40 21.60 -27.11
N SER A 186 -8.19 21.25 -25.85
CA SER A 186 -8.73 20.01 -25.28
C SER A 186 -10.27 20.05 -25.16
N PRO A 187 -10.96 18.90 -25.27
CA PRO A 187 -12.40 18.84 -25.04
C PRO A 187 -12.79 19.33 -23.63
N LYS A 188 -13.96 19.96 -23.50
CA LYS A 188 -14.47 20.52 -22.23
C LYS A 188 -14.54 19.51 -21.07
N ARG A 189 -14.65 18.21 -21.36
CA ARG A 189 -14.64 17.11 -20.38
C ARG A 189 -13.28 16.89 -19.70
N VAL A 190 -12.19 17.39 -20.29
CA VAL A 190 -10.85 17.28 -19.73
C VAL A 190 -10.63 18.42 -18.75
N LYS A 191 -10.53 18.07 -17.46
CA LYS A 191 -10.33 19.00 -16.35
C LYS A 191 -8.88 19.00 -15.85
N SER A 192 -8.20 17.88 -15.99
CA SER A 192 -6.80 17.72 -15.60
C SER A 192 -6.14 16.63 -16.43
N THR A 193 -4.81 16.52 -16.33
CA THR A 193 -4.08 15.43 -16.98
C THR A 193 -2.99 14.82 -16.11
N LEU A 194 -2.57 13.60 -16.43
CA LEU A 194 -1.36 12.95 -15.91
C LEU A 194 -0.35 12.81 -17.05
N LYS A 195 0.86 13.36 -16.87
CA LYS A 195 1.97 13.24 -17.80
C LYS A 195 2.70 11.93 -17.53
N LEU A 196 2.39 10.89 -18.29
CA LEU A 196 2.88 9.54 -18.03
C LEU A 196 4.38 9.39 -18.28
N ASP A 197 4.97 10.32 -19.03
CA ASP A 197 6.40 10.41 -19.40
C ASP A 197 7.22 11.28 -18.43
N LYS A 198 6.63 11.73 -17.32
CA LYS A 198 7.32 12.54 -16.30
C LYS A 198 6.92 12.10 -14.90
N LEU A 199 7.91 11.82 -14.05
CA LEU A 199 7.65 11.60 -12.63
C LEU A 199 7.20 12.89 -11.94
N ASP A 200 6.46 12.78 -10.83
CA ASP A 200 6.01 13.93 -10.02
C ASP A 200 7.20 14.83 -9.66
N ASP A 201 7.00 16.15 -9.72
CA ASP A 201 8.08 17.13 -9.50
C ASP A 201 8.68 17.04 -8.09
N ILE A 202 7.89 16.53 -7.14
CA ILE A 202 8.34 16.32 -5.76
C ILE A 202 9.32 15.14 -5.63
N SER A 203 9.54 14.37 -6.70
CA SER A 203 10.45 13.23 -6.71
C SER A 203 11.89 13.56 -6.31
N LYS A 204 12.34 14.80 -6.56
CA LYS A 204 13.65 15.29 -6.12
C LYS A 204 13.86 15.18 -4.60
N GLU A 205 12.80 15.25 -3.82
CA GLU A 205 12.85 15.17 -2.35
C GLU A 205 13.12 13.73 -1.85
N TRP A 206 12.98 12.74 -2.72
CA TRP A 206 13.09 11.31 -2.40
C TRP A 206 14.48 10.75 -2.61
N ILE A 207 15.37 11.48 -3.30
CA ILE A 207 16.67 10.96 -3.77
C ILE A 207 17.61 10.63 -2.60
N ASP A 208 17.68 11.53 -1.62
CA ASP A 208 18.61 11.43 -0.49
C ASP A 208 17.96 10.74 0.72
N THR A 209 17.80 9.42 0.64
CA THR A 209 17.15 8.61 1.69
C THR A 209 17.78 7.21 1.80
N ASP A 210 17.64 6.56 2.95
CA ASP A 210 18.16 5.20 3.17
C ASP A 210 17.17 4.13 2.72
N VAL A 211 15.86 4.41 2.83
CA VAL A 211 14.80 3.48 2.47
C VAL A 211 13.70 4.22 1.70
N LEU A 212 13.29 3.68 0.55
CA LEU A 212 12.16 4.15 -0.25
C LEU A 212 11.11 3.06 -0.35
N ILE A 213 9.87 3.39 0.00
CA ILE A 213 8.73 2.48 -0.12
C ILE A 213 7.68 3.14 -1.01
N PHE A 214 7.46 2.58 -2.19
CA PHE A 214 6.47 3.06 -3.15
C PHE A 214 5.18 2.23 -3.11
N ASN A 215 4.03 2.86 -3.35
CA ASN A 215 2.82 2.19 -3.81
C ASN A 215 2.09 3.04 -4.86
N SER A 216 1.29 2.38 -5.71
CA SER A 216 0.28 3.04 -6.54
C SER A 216 -0.69 1.99 -7.08
N GLY A 217 -1.97 2.32 -7.19
CA GLY A 217 -2.94 1.40 -7.78
C GLY A 217 -4.40 1.80 -7.55
N HIS A 218 -4.77 2.19 -6.33
CA HIS A 218 -6.17 2.39 -5.96
C HIS A 218 -6.89 3.51 -6.72
N TRP A 219 -6.15 4.49 -7.24
CA TRP A 219 -6.72 5.58 -8.03
C TRP A 219 -6.70 5.32 -9.55
N TRP A 220 -6.12 4.21 -10.00
CA TRP A 220 -6.10 3.82 -11.41
C TRP A 220 -7.41 3.15 -11.82
N THR A 221 -8.53 3.85 -11.62
CA THR A 221 -9.88 3.41 -11.96
C THR A 221 -10.58 4.44 -12.83
N ARG A 222 -11.60 4.01 -13.57
CA ARG A 222 -12.41 4.91 -14.42
C ARG A 222 -13.00 6.07 -13.62
N SER A 223 -13.49 5.80 -12.41
CA SER A 223 -14.11 6.83 -11.57
C SER A 223 -13.12 7.86 -11.05
N LYS A 224 -11.92 7.43 -10.64
CA LYS A 224 -10.88 8.34 -10.14
C LYS A 224 -10.08 9.06 -11.24
N LEU A 225 -10.22 8.61 -12.48
CA LEU A 225 -9.59 9.22 -13.65
C LEU A 225 -10.62 9.95 -14.52
N PHE A 226 -11.31 9.22 -15.39
CA PHE A 226 -12.07 9.79 -16.50
C PHE A 226 -13.36 10.50 -16.07
N GLU A 227 -14.06 9.99 -15.06
CA GLU A 227 -15.29 10.62 -14.53
C GLU A 227 -14.97 11.93 -13.79
N MET A 228 -13.78 12.02 -13.18
CA MET A 228 -13.24 13.27 -12.63
C MET A 228 -12.63 14.19 -13.70
N GLY A 229 -12.71 13.82 -14.97
CA GLY A 229 -12.15 14.59 -16.08
C GLY A 229 -10.62 14.56 -16.17
N CYS A 230 -9.96 13.57 -15.55
CA CYS A 230 -8.51 13.38 -15.61
C CYS A 230 -8.14 12.42 -16.76
N TYR A 231 -7.27 12.87 -17.66
CA TYR A 231 -6.83 12.12 -18.84
C TYR A 231 -5.31 12.06 -18.96
N PHE A 232 -4.79 11.27 -19.89
CA PHE A 232 -3.36 11.06 -19.99
C PHE A 232 -2.70 11.98 -21.02
N GLN A 233 -1.44 12.33 -20.76
CA GLN A 233 -0.52 13.00 -21.67
C GLN A 233 0.76 12.19 -21.84
N VAL A 234 1.29 12.20 -23.06
CA VAL A 234 2.63 11.70 -23.39
C VAL A 234 3.22 12.64 -24.43
N GLY A 235 4.44 13.13 -24.23
CA GLY A 235 5.09 14.06 -25.15
C GLY A 235 4.30 15.37 -25.33
N GLY A 236 3.57 15.80 -24.29
CA GLY A 236 2.72 17.00 -24.33
C GLY A 236 1.39 16.86 -25.09
N SER A 237 1.12 15.68 -25.67
CA SER A 237 -0.13 15.42 -26.41
C SER A 237 -1.14 14.66 -25.57
N LEU A 238 -2.40 15.11 -25.61
CA LEU A 238 -3.54 14.46 -24.94
C LEU A 238 -3.87 13.10 -25.56
N LYS A 239 -4.16 12.10 -24.73
CA LYS A 239 -4.47 10.71 -25.15
C LYS A 239 -5.88 10.31 -24.67
N LEU A 240 -6.92 10.74 -25.39
CA LEU A 240 -8.34 10.63 -24.99
C LEU A 240 -8.92 9.21 -24.94
N GLY A 241 -8.26 8.22 -25.54
CA GLY A 241 -8.72 6.83 -25.61
C GLY A 241 -7.70 5.82 -25.08
N MET A 242 -6.63 6.27 -24.42
CA MET A 242 -5.62 5.36 -23.88
C MET A 242 -6.21 4.54 -22.72
N PRO A 243 -6.13 3.20 -22.75
CA PRO A 243 -6.60 2.36 -21.65
C PRO A 243 -5.83 2.63 -20.36
N THR A 244 -6.52 2.52 -19.22
CA THR A 244 -5.91 2.70 -17.88
C THR A 244 -4.75 1.74 -17.64
N THR A 245 -4.83 0.51 -18.13
CA THR A 245 -3.75 -0.49 -18.02
C THR A 245 -2.51 -0.07 -18.80
N THR A 246 -2.67 0.43 -20.04
CA THR A 246 -1.56 0.98 -20.83
C THR A 246 -0.95 2.19 -20.14
N ALA A 247 -1.78 3.08 -19.61
CA ALA A 247 -1.32 4.27 -18.91
C ALA A 247 -0.57 3.95 -17.61
N PHE A 248 -1.06 2.98 -16.83
CA PHE A 248 -0.39 2.54 -15.62
C PHE A 248 0.97 1.89 -15.92
N ARG A 249 1.07 1.10 -17.00
CA ARG A 249 2.36 0.56 -17.44
C ARG A 249 3.34 1.67 -17.77
N ALA A 250 2.93 2.65 -18.58
CA ALA A 250 3.79 3.77 -18.93
C ALA A 250 4.24 4.59 -17.72
N ALA A 251 3.36 4.78 -16.73
CA ALA A 251 3.72 5.44 -15.48
C ALA A 251 4.76 4.64 -14.65
N LEU A 252 4.60 3.30 -14.58
CA LEU A 252 5.58 2.43 -13.94
C LEU A 252 6.91 2.39 -14.68
N ASP A 253 6.91 2.40 -16.02
CA ASP A 253 8.13 2.45 -16.81
C ASP A 253 8.89 3.78 -16.58
N THR A 254 8.17 4.91 -16.47
CA THR A 254 8.76 6.21 -16.07
C THR A 254 9.32 6.19 -14.65
N TRP A 255 8.59 5.59 -13.69
CA TRP A 255 9.10 5.41 -12.32
C TRP A 255 10.35 4.53 -12.29
N ALA A 256 10.36 3.41 -13.01
CA ALA A 256 11.49 2.50 -13.06
C ALA A 256 12.74 3.18 -13.62
N SER A 257 12.60 3.89 -14.75
CA SER A 257 13.69 4.67 -15.34
C SER A 257 14.23 5.74 -14.38
N TRP A 258 13.35 6.42 -13.63
CA TRP A 258 13.79 7.39 -12.63
C TRP A 258 14.56 6.72 -11.48
N VAL A 259 14.12 5.56 -10.98
CA VAL A 259 14.85 4.84 -9.93
C VAL A 259 16.24 4.43 -10.43
N GLU A 260 16.34 3.88 -11.64
CA GLU A 260 17.61 3.44 -12.24
C GLU A 260 18.60 4.59 -12.47
N THR A 261 18.11 5.80 -12.70
CA THR A 261 18.96 6.96 -13.06
C THR A 261 19.26 7.88 -11.89
N MET A 262 18.33 8.01 -10.93
CA MET A 262 18.42 9.01 -9.86
C MET A 262 18.73 8.42 -8.49
N ILE A 263 18.48 7.13 -8.25
CA ILE A 263 18.68 6.51 -6.93
C ILE A 263 19.99 5.73 -6.88
N ASN A 264 20.82 6.05 -5.88
CA ASN A 264 22.00 5.26 -5.56
C ASN A 264 21.60 4.02 -4.73
N THR A 265 21.36 2.89 -5.40
CA THR A 265 20.93 1.64 -4.76
C THR A 265 22.00 0.95 -3.92
N ASN A 266 23.25 1.41 -3.94
CA ASN A 266 24.27 0.99 -2.97
C ASN A 266 24.01 1.57 -1.56
N ARG A 267 23.29 2.69 -1.49
CA ARG A 267 22.90 3.32 -0.22
C ARG A 267 21.43 3.13 0.08
N THR A 268 20.58 3.30 -0.93
CA THR A 268 19.12 3.34 -0.76
C THR A 268 18.50 2.00 -1.07
N ARG A 269 17.76 1.44 -0.13
CA ARG A 269 16.94 0.25 -0.35
C ARG A 269 15.57 0.65 -0.88
N VAL A 270 15.21 0.12 -2.04
CA VAL A 270 13.94 0.48 -2.71
C VAL A 270 12.97 -0.68 -2.62
N PHE A 271 11.76 -0.37 -2.19
CA PHE A 271 10.63 -1.30 -2.08
C PHE A 271 9.46 -0.79 -2.93
N PHE A 272 8.72 -1.70 -3.55
CA PHE A 272 7.43 -1.40 -4.16
C PHE A 272 6.37 -2.34 -3.61
N ARG A 273 5.38 -1.79 -2.90
CA ARG A 273 4.25 -2.54 -2.37
C ARG A 273 3.19 -2.76 -3.44
N THR A 274 2.77 -4.01 -3.60
CA THR A 274 1.75 -4.37 -4.58
C THR A 274 0.35 -3.93 -4.14
N PHE A 275 -0.61 -4.03 -5.05
CA PHE A 275 -1.98 -3.57 -4.83
C PHE A 275 -2.63 -4.20 -3.60
N GLU A 276 -3.34 -3.39 -2.83
CA GLU A 276 -4.00 -3.80 -1.59
C GLU A 276 -5.47 -4.14 -1.89
N SER A 277 -5.94 -5.30 -1.42
CA SER A 277 -7.28 -5.77 -1.78
C SER A 277 -8.36 -4.92 -1.12
N SER A 278 -9.25 -4.33 -1.93
CA SER A 278 -10.47 -3.68 -1.45
C SER A 278 -11.62 -4.70 -1.35
N HIS A 279 -12.43 -4.62 -0.30
CA HIS A 279 -13.55 -5.55 -0.06
C HIS A 279 -14.93 -4.96 -0.36
N TRP A 280 -14.98 -3.98 -1.27
CA TRP A 280 -16.23 -3.55 -1.86
C TRP A 280 -16.91 -4.70 -2.63
N SER A 281 -18.23 -4.73 -2.55
CA SER A 281 -19.11 -5.74 -3.13
C SER A 281 -20.26 -5.09 -3.91
N GLY A 282 -21.03 -5.91 -4.62
CA GLY A 282 -22.06 -5.45 -5.57
C GLY A 282 -21.50 -5.20 -6.96
N ARG A 283 -22.38 -5.20 -7.97
CA ARG A 283 -22.03 -5.07 -9.40
C ARG A 283 -21.13 -3.85 -9.69
N ASN A 284 -21.34 -2.76 -8.95
CA ASN A 284 -20.59 -1.51 -9.09
C ASN A 284 -19.65 -1.21 -7.90
N ARG A 285 -19.31 -2.22 -7.08
CA ARG A 285 -18.48 -2.06 -5.87
C ARG A 285 -18.99 -0.94 -4.95
N ASN A 286 -20.30 -0.83 -4.80
CA ASN A 286 -20.96 0.22 -4.02
C ASN A 286 -21.37 -0.23 -2.60
N SER A 287 -21.24 -1.52 -2.29
CA SER A 287 -21.58 -2.06 -0.98
C SER A 287 -20.33 -2.43 -0.19
N CYS A 288 -20.15 -1.79 0.96
CA CYS A 288 -19.09 -2.10 1.91
C CYS A 288 -19.69 -2.78 3.14
N LYS A 289 -19.35 -4.06 3.34
CA LYS A 289 -19.74 -4.84 4.52
C LYS A 289 -18.49 -5.49 5.10
N VAL A 290 -18.03 -4.97 6.23
CA VAL A 290 -16.88 -5.51 6.97
C VAL A 290 -17.29 -6.81 7.65
N THR A 291 -16.48 -7.86 7.49
CA THR A 291 -16.71 -9.15 8.15
C THR A 291 -16.20 -9.13 9.60
N ARG A 292 -16.57 -10.11 10.42
CA ARG A 292 -16.06 -10.22 11.81
C ARG A 292 -14.79 -11.07 11.94
N GLN A 293 -14.51 -11.88 10.93
CA GLN A 293 -13.36 -12.78 10.84
C GLN A 293 -12.79 -12.70 9.42
N PRO A 294 -11.52 -13.06 9.23
CA PRO A 294 -10.96 -13.26 7.90
C PRO A 294 -11.82 -14.26 7.09
N SER A 295 -11.89 -14.03 5.79
CA SER A 295 -12.56 -14.95 4.87
C SER A 295 -11.73 -16.23 4.71
N SER A 296 -12.37 -17.38 4.54
CA SER A 296 -11.69 -18.65 4.23
C SER A 296 -11.20 -18.73 2.78
N GLU A 297 -11.79 -17.94 1.89
CA GLU A 297 -11.50 -17.90 0.45
C GLU A 297 -11.16 -16.48 0.03
N SER A 298 -10.23 -16.33 -0.91
CA SER A 298 -9.84 -15.02 -1.47
C SER A 298 -10.90 -14.46 -2.42
N ARG A 299 -11.71 -15.33 -3.05
CA ARG A 299 -12.65 -15.01 -4.13
C ARG A 299 -11.98 -14.20 -5.26
N GLY A 300 -10.76 -14.59 -5.63
CA GLY A 300 -9.95 -13.94 -6.67
C GLY A 300 -9.29 -12.62 -6.27
N ARG A 301 -9.48 -12.13 -5.03
CA ARG A 301 -8.85 -10.89 -4.53
C ARG A 301 -7.37 -11.05 -4.20
N ASP A 302 -6.85 -12.27 -4.22
CA ASP A 302 -5.45 -12.63 -4.05
C ASP A 302 -4.62 -12.36 -5.32
N ARG A 303 -5.28 -12.07 -6.44
CA ARG A 303 -4.65 -11.72 -7.72
C ARG A 303 -5.09 -10.31 -8.13
N SER A 304 -4.19 -9.59 -8.77
CA SER A 304 -4.47 -8.24 -9.26
C SER A 304 -3.63 -7.94 -10.51
N PRO A 305 -4.24 -7.56 -11.64
CA PRO A 305 -3.51 -7.13 -12.82
C PRO A 305 -2.56 -5.95 -12.53
N ILE A 306 -2.92 -5.09 -11.56
CA ILE A 306 -2.06 -4.00 -11.09
C ILE A 306 -0.80 -4.56 -10.43
N SER A 307 -0.94 -5.54 -9.52
CA SER A 307 0.19 -6.22 -8.88
C SER A 307 1.07 -6.95 -9.87
N ASP A 308 0.46 -7.67 -10.82
CA ASP A 308 1.20 -8.39 -11.87
C ASP A 308 2.03 -7.44 -12.73
N MET A 309 1.51 -6.25 -13.03
CA MET A 309 2.24 -5.21 -13.76
C MET A 309 3.41 -4.65 -12.95
N ILE A 310 3.21 -4.36 -11.67
CA ILE A 310 4.27 -3.92 -10.76
C ILE A 310 5.40 -4.96 -10.73
N ILE A 311 5.06 -6.23 -10.48
CA ILE A 311 6.03 -7.33 -10.43
C ILE A 311 6.78 -7.46 -11.76
N LYS A 312 6.08 -7.39 -12.91
CA LYS A 312 6.68 -7.48 -14.24
C LYS A 312 7.60 -6.30 -14.58
N VAL A 313 7.28 -5.08 -14.13
CA VAL A 313 8.16 -3.92 -14.32
C VAL A 313 9.40 -4.08 -13.45
N VAL A 314 9.24 -4.36 -12.16
CA VAL A 314 10.36 -4.51 -11.23
C VAL A 314 11.31 -5.63 -11.65
N LYS A 315 10.80 -6.79 -12.10
CA LYS A 315 11.64 -7.90 -12.61
C LYS A 315 12.51 -7.54 -13.82
N ARG A 316 12.19 -6.46 -14.55
CA ARG A 316 12.94 -6.01 -15.74
C ARG A 316 13.91 -4.87 -15.43
N MET A 317 13.91 -4.36 -14.19
CA MET A 317 14.80 -3.28 -13.80
C MET A 317 16.24 -3.76 -13.68
N ALA A 318 17.18 -2.88 -14.04
CA ALA A 318 18.61 -3.12 -13.93
C ALA A 318 19.12 -2.99 -12.48
N VAL A 319 18.40 -2.23 -11.64
CA VAL A 319 18.74 -2.01 -10.22
C VAL A 319 17.84 -2.82 -9.30
N PRO A 320 18.34 -3.25 -8.13
CA PRO A 320 17.55 -4.07 -7.22
C PRO A 320 16.39 -3.27 -6.59
N VAL A 321 15.18 -3.80 -6.74
CA VAL A 321 13.97 -3.33 -6.03
C VAL A 321 13.26 -4.52 -5.43
N THR A 322 12.95 -4.45 -4.14
CA THR A 322 12.20 -5.51 -3.44
C THR A 322 10.69 -5.28 -3.62
N VAL A 323 10.01 -6.23 -4.24
CA VAL A 323 8.53 -6.19 -4.31
C VAL A 323 7.95 -6.72 -3.01
N MET A 324 7.16 -5.89 -2.32
CA MET A 324 6.36 -6.35 -1.18
C MET A 324 5.01 -6.87 -1.70
N HIS A 325 4.94 -8.18 -1.96
CA HIS A 325 3.76 -8.82 -2.58
C HIS A 325 2.64 -9.06 -1.55
N VAL A 326 2.01 -7.98 -1.09
CA VAL A 326 1.00 -7.99 -0.01
C VAL A 326 -0.42 -8.30 -0.49
N THR A 327 -0.66 -8.36 -1.80
CA THR A 327 -2.00 -8.57 -2.38
C THR A 327 -2.69 -9.84 -1.87
N PRO A 328 -2.03 -11.02 -1.84
CA PRO A 328 -2.65 -12.23 -1.31
C PRO A 328 -2.95 -12.12 0.19
N MET A 329 -2.12 -11.40 0.95
CA MET A 329 -2.29 -11.24 2.39
C MET A 329 -3.56 -10.43 2.70
N GLY A 330 -3.80 -9.35 1.96
CA GLY A 330 -4.99 -8.51 2.14
C GLY A 330 -6.28 -9.20 1.71
N ALA A 331 -6.23 -10.13 0.75
CA ALA A 331 -7.41 -10.75 0.12
C ALA A 331 -8.39 -11.46 1.07
N PHE A 332 -7.90 -11.91 2.22
CA PHE A 332 -8.70 -12.61 3.22
C PHE A 332 -9.19 -11.67 4.33
N ARG A 333 -8.66 -10.45 4.40
CA ARG A 333 -8.78 -9.57 5.56
C ARG A 333 -9.93 -8.56 5.46
N GLY A 334 -11.05 -8.98 4.88
CA GLY A 334 -12.28 -8.17 4.84
C GLY A 334 -12.75 -7.69 6.22
N ASP A 335 -12.28 -8.32 7.30
CA ASP A 335 -12.55 -7.97 8.70
C ASP A 335 -11.77 -6.74 9.18
N ALA A 336 -10.61 -6.44 8.61
CA ALA A 336 -9.72 -5.40 9.11
C ALA A 336 -9.95 -4.02 8.46
N HIS A 337 -10.94 -3.89 7.59
CA HIS A 337 -11.30 -2.61 6.98
C HIS A 337 -11.98 -1.65 7.95
N VAL A 338 -11.85 -0.36 7.65
CA VAL A 338 -12.47 0.74 8.41
C VAL A 338 -13.98 0.63 8.48
N GLY A 339 -14.64 0.23 7.39
CA GLY A 339 -16.10 0.16 7.33
C GLY A 339 -16.73 1.51 7.66
N THR A 340 -17.64 1.54 8.61
CA THR A 340 -18.29 2.76 9.10
C THR A 340 -17.63 3.35 10.35
N TRP A 341 -16.52 2.77 10.82
CA TRP A 341 -15.84 3.20 12.05
C TRP A 341 -14.76 4.24 11.76
N SER A 342 -15.18 5.37 11.21
CA SER A 342 -14.31 6.48 10.80
C SER A 342 -14.80 7.81 11.39
N ASP A 343 -14.08 8.89 11.04
CA ASP A 343 -14.47 10.27 11.31
C ASP A 343 -15.73 10.71 10.53
N ASN A 344 -16.20 9.89 9.58
CA ASN A 344 -17.45 10.10 8.85
C ASN A 344 -18.20 8.76 8.64
N PRO A 345 -18.96 8.30 9.65
CA PRO A 345 -19.64 6.99 9.61
C PRO A 345 -20.66 6.82 8.48
N SER A 346 -21.17 7.92 7.90
CA SER A 346 -22.14 7.89 6.80
C SER A 346 -21.54 7.46 5.46
N VAL A 347 -20.21 7.44 5.34
CA VAL A 347 -19.49 7.01 4.13
C VAL A 347 -18.62 5.80 4.47
N PRO A 348 -19.12 4.57 4.23
CA PRO A 348 -18.35 3.36 4.49
C PRO A 348 -17.04 3.32 3.70
N ASP A 349 -16.02 2.68 4.27
CA ASP A 349 -14.70 2.52 3.66
C ASP A 349 -14.20 1.06 3.74
N CYS A 350 -14.28 0.35 2.62
CA CYS A 350 -13.73 -1.01 2.44
C CYS A 350 -12.46 -1.00 1.59
N SER A 351 -11.73 0.12 1.60
CA SER A 351 -10.44 0.27 0.93
C SER A 351 -9.33 0.45 1.95
N HIS A 352 -9.51 1.32 2.95
CA HIS A 352 -8.53 1.58 4.00
C HIS A 352 -8.66 0.59 5.17
N TRP A 353 -7.59 0.50 5.96
CA TRP A 353 -7.45 -0.44 7.05
C TRP A 353 -7.59 0.26 8.40
N CYS A 354 -8.21 -0.42 9.37
CA CYS A 354 -8.12 -0.02 10.76
C CYS A 354 -6.66 -0.11 11.24
N LEU A 355 -6.29 0.78 12.15
CA LEU A 355 -5.04 0.71 12.91
C LEU A 355 -5.35 0.49 14.41
N PRO A 356 -4.66 -0.44 15.11
CA PRO A 356 -3.74 -1.45 14.57
C PRO A 356 -4.45 -2.46 13.66
N GLY A 357 -3.72 -3.10 12.74
CA GLY A 357 -4.31 -3.99 11.74
C GLY A 357 -3.34 -4.50 10.66
N VAL A 358 -3.87 -4.77 9.46
CA VAL A 358 -3.12 -5.37 8.34
C VAL A 358 -1.84 -4.60 7.96
N PRO A 359 -1.80 -3.25 7.96
CA PRO A 359 -0.57 -2.52 7.68
C PRO A 359 0.58 -2.83 8.64
N ASP A 360 0.29 -3.22 9.88
CA ASP A 360 1.30 -3.58 10.87
C ASP A 360 2.08 -4.81 10.42
N THR A 361 1.39 -5.80 9.86
CA THR A 361 2.02 -7.00 9.29
C THR A 361 2.91 -6.68 8.09
N TRP A 362 2.52 -5.73 7.24
CA TRP A 362 3.38 -5.28 6.13
C TRP A 362 4.66 -4.63 6.66
N ASN A 363 4.55 -3.91 7.78
CA ASN A 363 5.67 -3.29 8.46
C ASN A 363 6.57 -4.32 9.15
N GLU A 364 6.03 -5.36 9.77
CA GLU A 364 6.82 -6.48 10.29
C GLU A 364 7.67 -7.14 9.19
N ILE A 365 7.08 -7.36 8.00
CA ILE A 365 7.82 -7.86 6.85
C ILE A 365 8.89 -6.84 6.40
N LEU A 366 8.53 -5.56 6.25
CA LEU A 366 9.50 -4.51 5.91
C LEU A 366 10.68 -4.51 6.89
N PHE A 367 10.41 -4.63 8.20
CA PHE A 367 11.45 -4.66 9.22
C PHE A 367 12.30 -5.93 9.14
N SER A 368 11.74 -7.10 8.82
CA SER A 368 12.55 -8.31 8.62
C SER A 368 13.55 -8.15 7.47
N PHE A 369 13.12 -7.49 6.39
CA PHE A 369 14.02 -7.09 5.31
C PHE A 369 15.10 -6.11 5.79
N LEU A 370 14.75 -5.11 6.60
CA LEU A 370 15.68 -4.08 7.07
C LEU A 370 16.69 -4.58 8.13
N LEU A 371 16.30 -5.56 8.93
CA LEU A 371 17.13 -6.18 9.96
C LEU A 371 18.13 -7.18 9.34
N SER A 372 17.76 -7.84 8.24
CA SER A 372 18.65 -8.80 7.58
C SER A 372 19.87 -8.14 6.95
N LYS A 373 21.02 -8.82 7.00
CA LYS A 373 22.31 -8.29 6.50
C LYS A 373 22.38 -8.24 4.97
N ASN A 374 21.65 -9.11 4.27
CA ASN A 374 21.71 -9.23 2.80
C ASN A 374 20.45 -8.73 2.07
N GLY A 375 19.47 -8.17 2.79
CA GLY A 375 18.24 -7.68 2.19
C GLY A 375 17.29 -8.76 1.68
N THR A 376 17.53 -10.02 2.01
CA THR A 376 16.56 -11.13 1.99
C THR A 376 16.05 -11.39 3.42
N PRO A 377 14.77 -11.68 3.65
CA PRO A 377 14.27 -12.05 4.97
C PRO A 377 14.99 -13.32 5.47
N LEU A 378 15.15 -13.44 6.79
CA LEU A 378 15.78 -14.60 7.42
C LEU A 378 15.02 -15.91 7.17
#